data_AF-A0A3M8H1G7-F1
#
_entry.id   AF-A0A3M8H1G7-F1
#
_cell.length_a   1.000
_cell.length_b   1.000
_cell.length_c   1.000
_cell.angle_alpha   90.00
_cell.angle_beta   90.00
_cell.angle_gamma   90.00
#
_symmetry.space_group_name_H-M   'P 1'
#
loop_
_entity.id
_entity.type
_entity.pdbx_description
1 polymer ?
#
loop_
_entity_poly.entity_id
_entity_poly.type
_entity_poly.pdbx_seq_one_letter_code
_entity_poly.pdbx_strand_id
1 'polypeptide(L)'
;MLKIKSIDFIKTVYDESLSHNIFSIANIHFSNYPPINGALLYWKKNLSRSEFTPEGDYKFFYDLANITYYASVKFPKNIKLTRDQKQELAYILLDERGSIGTYSLKTHPSRRKKFNPKLSLAKLDFPKNFDIKSIPSYVGPIIDEIDMTHILDNNPEMSKQFIHDYCFWRYNLVKLHPTEFEEYLDYVDFSYICYACDQLNEQYLIEHLDQVDVSTLQYNYPVLSRLSASFKNYIVEQLRRQKIKINEHFEGEIELFIEDETYFSEYSTIHLLDEDELIDEDEEKFDFHFFEYDRGQYKWPGSEHMVKGIPSLACQIYDDMGYKKRSNKEMDKIFNAYSKKQMDLMCAVFEPHWLHRYREHLDWRIVCQYNGYLSEDFLNAHLSYIDFEALGNNLWCELSEAFIEKHIHHFNHNQPVPIIIRHLTEELYLNYRDKIKVDSDLLYQYYGAIGNDEYERLQELLSE
;
A
#
# COMPACT_ATOMS: atom_id res chain seq x y z
N MET A 1 22.60 14.15 26.67
CA MET A 1 21.34 13.41 26.56
C MET A 1 20.54 13.58 27.85
N LEU A 2 19.27 13.99 27.75
CA LEU A 2 18.37 14.09 28.90
C LEU A 2 18.04 12.67 29.39
N LYS A 3 18.03 12.44 30.70
CA LYS A 3 17.72 11.14 31.30
C LYS A 3 16.37 11.22 32.01
N ILE A 4 15.31 10.90 31.27
CA ILE A 4 13.93 10.91 31.76
C ILE A 4 13.78 9.83 32.84
N LYS A 5 13.18 10.20 33.98
CA LYS A 5 12.86 9.33 35.11
C LYS A 5 11.41 8.87 35.06
N SER A 6 10.49 9.79 34.79
CA SER A 6 9.06 9.50 34.58
C SER A 6 8.41 10.62 33.77
N ILE A 7 7.31 10.28 33.11
CA ILE A 7 6.44 11.22 32.39
C ILE A 7 5.03 11.02 32.93
N ASP A 8 4.43 12.08 33.46
CA ASP A 8 3.06 12.05 33.99
C ASP A 8 2.18 12.87 33.05
N PHE A 9 1.24 12.20 32.39
CA PHE A 9 0.29 12.85 31.49
C PHE A 9 -0.95 13.29 32.25
N ILE A 10 -1.29 14.58 32.16
CA ILE A 10 -2.52 15.15 32.69
C ILE A 10 -3.55 15.21 31.56
N LYS A 11 -4.71 14.59 31.80
CA LYS A 11 -5.89 14.61 30.93
C LYS A 11 -6.40 16.05 30.78
N THR A 12 -6.43 16.58 29.57
CA THR A 12 -7.10 17.86 29.27
C THR A 12 -8.36 17.63 28.45
N VAL A 13 -9.41 18.35 28.84
CA VAL A 13 -10.71 18.43 28.19
C VAL A 13 -10.57 19.25 26.92
N TYR A 14 -11.17 18.78 25.81
CA TYR A 14 -11.29 19.55 24.58
C TYR A 14 -12.02 20.84 24.86
N ASP A 15 -11.35 21.97 24.65
CA ASP A 15 -11.96 23.29 24.71
C ASP A 15 -12.03 23.85 23.29
N GLU A 16 -13.23 23.80 22.69
CA GLU A 16 -13.51 24.30 21.34
C GLU A 16 -13.24 25.82 21.20
N SER A 17 -13.02 26.55 22.31
CA SER A 17 -12.68 27.97 22.29
C SER A 17 -11.18 28.26 22.09
N LEU A 18 -10.31 27.25 22.16
CA LEU A 18 -8.87 27.40 21.98
C LEU A 18 -8.45 27.17 20.52
N SER A 19 -7.72 28.12 19.95
CA SER A 19 -7.14 28.05 18.58
C SER A 19 -6.13 26.92 18.34
N HIS A 20 -5.86 26.10 19.35
CA HIS A 20 -4.97 24.95 19.34
C HIS A 20 -5.70 23.76 19.96
N ASN A 21 -5.76 22.65 19.24
CA ASN A 21 -6.40 21.43 19.73
C ASN A 21 -5.41 20.68 20.62
N ILE A 22 -5.34 21.08 21.89
CA ILE A 22 -4.51 20.47 22.92
C ILE A 22 -5.14 19.13 23.33
N PHE A 23 -4.45 18.02 23.09
CA PHE A 23 -4.96 16.68 23.42
C PHE A 23 -4.31 16.10 24.68
N SER A 24 -3.18 16.65 25.14
CA SER A 24 -2.56 16.24 26.40
C SER A 24 -1.64 17.31 26.99
N ILE A 25 -1.46 17.25 28.30
CA ILE A 25 -0.39 17.96 29.01
C ILE A 25 0.56 16.93 29.61
N ALA A 26 1.88 17.16 29.52
CA ALA A 26 2.89 16.29 30.11
C ALA A 26 3.70 17.03 31.17
N ASN A 27 3.90 16.36 32.31
CA ASN A 27 4.89 16.72 33.32
C ASN A 27 6.04 15.71 33.26
N ILE A 28 7.25 16.20 33.12
CA ILE A 28 8.43 15.39 32.79
C ILE A 28 9.44 15.52 33.92
N HIS A 29 9.75 14.40 34.54
CA HIS A 29 10.75 14.33 35.60
C HIS A 29 12.04 13.76 35.02
N PHE A 30 13.15 14.47 35.17
CA PHE A 30 14.47 14.01 34.75
C PHE A 30 15.33 13.67 35.96
N SER A 31 16.31 12.79 35.74
CA SER A 31 17.36 12.51 36.73
C SER A 31 18.53 13.50 36.66
N ASN A 32 18.66 14.23 35.56
CA ASN A 32 19.79 15.12 35.28
C ASN A 32 19.38 16.53 34.80
N TYR A 33 18.10 16.90 34.95
CA TYR A 33 17.56 18.20 34.54
C TYR A 33 16.36 18.59 35.42
N PRO A 34 16.06 19.89 35.61
CA PRO A 34 14.85 20.30 36.34
C PRO A 34 13.57 19.76 35.69
N PRO A 35 12.52 19.46 36.47
CA PRO A 35 11.27 18.96 35.91
C PRO A 35 10.64 20.00 34.98
N ILE A 36 10.04 19.51 33.90
CA ILE A 36 9.26 20.32 32.96
C ILE A 36 7.79 20.06 33.25
N ASN A 37 7.09 21.05 33.79
CA ASN A 37 5.67 20.93 34.09
C ASN A 37 4.85 21.68 33.05
N GLY A 38 3.82 21.04 32.50
CA GLY A 38 2.90 21.69 31.58
C GLY A 38 3.37 21.74 30.13
N ALA A 39 4.12 20.75 29.65
CA ALA A 39 4.39 20.65 28.21
C ALA A 39 3.07 20.33 27.48
N LEU A 40 2.63 21.21 26.58
CA LEU A 40 1.34 21.09 25.91
C LEU A 40 1.53 20.34 24.60
N LEU A 41 0.88 19.19 24.48
CA LEU A 41 0.84 18.42 23.25
C LEU A 41 -0.40 18.82 22.46
N TYR A 42 -0.21 19.26 21.23
CA TYR A 42 -1.27 19.79 20.38
C TYR A 42 -1.09 19.38 18.92
N TRP A 43 -2.18 19.45 18.16
CA TRP A 43 -2.14 19.33 16.71
C TRP A 43 -2.78 20.55 16.05
N LYS A 44 -2.42 20.82 14.80
CA LYS A 44 -2.96 21.93 14.01
C LYS A 44 -2.88 21.65 12.52
N LYS A 45 -3.79 22.27 11.75
CA LYS A 45 -3.67 22.34 10.29
C LYS A 45 -2.39 23.08 9.93
N ASN A 46 -1.62 22.50 9.03
CA ASN A 46 -0.42 23.12 8.53
C ASN A 46 -0.78 24.25 7.57
N LEU A 47 -0.25 25.43 7.84
CA LEU A 47 -0.44 26.63 7.03
C LEU A 47 0.88 27.12 6.41
N SER A 48 2.00 26.42 6.68
CA SER A 48 3.31 26.83 6.19
C SER A 48 4.23 25.65 5.92
N ARG A 49 5.11 25.78 4.92
CA ARG A 49 6.14 24.79 4.58
C ARG A 49 7.33 24.75 5.56
N SER A 50 7.37 25.64 6.55
CA SER A 50 8.41 25.65 7.59
C SER A 50 8.29 24.43 8.50
N GLU A 51 9.41 23.82 8.85
CA GLU A 51 9.53 22.73 9.83
C GLU A 51 9.16 23.17 11.26
N PHE A 52 9.13 24.48 11.51
CA PHE A 52 8.82 25.06 12.82
C PHE A 52 7.58 25.95 12.75
N THR A 53 6.82 25.99 13.85
CA THR A 53 5.74 26.96 14.05
C THR A 53 6.31 28.38 14.24
N PRO A 54 5.51 29.45 14.05
CA PRO A 54 5.93 30.81 14.38
C PRO A 54 6.43 30.96 15.83
N GLU A 55 5.92 30.11 16.73
CA GLU A 55 6.31 30.03 18.15
C GLU A 55 7.62 29.25 18.39
N GLY A 56 8.18 28.62 17.36
CA GLY A 56 9.44 27.86 17.41
C GLY A 56 9.30 26.40 17.83
N ASP A 57 8.10 25.83 17.82
CA ASP A 57 7.86 24.42 18.10
C ASP A 57 8.10 23.58 16.82
N TYR A 58 8.73 22.40 16.96
CA TYR A 58 9.00 21.53 15.82
C TYR A 58 7.71 20.83 15.35
N LYS A 59 7.45 20.83 14.04
CA LYS A 59 6.29 20.15 13.46
C LYS A 59 6.62 18.70 13.14
N PHE A 60 5.85 17.79 13.71
CA PHE A 60 5.85 16.37 13.34
C PHE A 60 4.66 16.12 12.43
N PHE A 61 4.93 15.83 11.15
CA PHE A 61 3.89 15.53 10.18
C PHE A 61 3.45 14.07 10.32
N TYR A 62 2.14 13.86 10.26
CA TYR A 62 1.54 12.52 10.33
C TYR A 62 1.81 11.72 9.05
N ASP A 63 1.81 12.42 7.92
CA ASP A 63 2.18 11.93 6.60
C ASP A 63 3.14 12.94 5.96
N LEU A 64 4.29 12.45 5.50
CA LEU A 64 5.27 13.28 4.79
C LEU A 64 4.84 13.57 3.36
N ALA A 65 4.02 12.72 2.75
CA ALA A 65 3.39 12.96 1.44
C ALA A 65 2.23 13.95 1.55
N ASN A 66 1.50 13.93 2.67
CA ASN A 66 0.38 14.84 2.94
C ASN A 66 0.59 15.67 4.22
N ILE A 67 1.34 16.75 4.09
CA ILE A 67 1.69 17.67 5.18
C ILE A 67 0.53 18.57 5.67
N THR A 68 -0.73 18.18 5.48
CA THR A 68 -1.91 19.02 5.81
C THR A 68 -2.07 19.25 7.31
N TYR A 69 -1.62 18.32 8.16
CA TYR A 69 -1.70 18.43 9.62
C TYR A 69 -0.36 18.09 10.26
N TYR A 70 -0.07 18.72 11.39
CA TYR A 70 1.10 18.39 12.20
C TYR A 70 0.74 18.28 13.69
N ALA A 71 1.47 17.40 14.38
CA ALA A 71 1.58 17.37 15.83
C ALA A 71 2.77 18.22 16.29
N SER A 72 2.68 18.81 17.47
CA SER A 72 3.81 19.47 18.10
C SER A 72 3.68 19.52 19.62
N VAL A 73 4.77 19.89 20.28
CA VAL A 73 4.83 20.07 21.73
C VAL A 73 5.28 21.50 22.04
N LYS A 74 4.41 22.25 22.70
CA LYS A 74 4.72 23.58 23.21
C LYS A 74 5.28 23.46 24.62
N PHE A 75 6.57 23.73 24.74
CA PHE A 75 7.25 23.77 26.02
C PHE A 75 7.01 25.11 26.75
N PRO A 76 6.87 25.12 28.08
CA PRO A 76 6.87 26.35 28.87
C PRO A 76 8.04 27.29 28.54
N LYS A 77 7.77 28.60 28.47
CA LYS A 77 8.74 29.63 28.01
C LYS A 77 10.05 29.67 28.80
N ASN A 78 10.05 29.22 30.06
CA ASN A 78 11.18 29.36 30.98
C ASN A 78 12.18 28.18 30.92
N ILE A 79 12.04 27.28 29.94
CA ILE A 79 12.84 26.06 29.84
C ILE A 79 14.14 26.33 29.06
N LYS A 80 15.28 25.95 29.65
CA LYS A 80 16.64 26.09 29.09
C LYS A 80 17.09 24.89 28.23
N LEU A 81 16.19 24.29 27.47
CA LEU A 81 16.53 23.21 26.53
C LEU A 81 17.03 23.80 25.20
N THR A 82 18.04 23.16 24.60
CA THR A 82 18.46 23.49 23.22
C THR A 82 17.38 23.09 22.22
N ARG A 83 17.49 23.58 20.97
CA ARG A 83 16.54 23.25 19.89
C ARG A 83 16.46 21.73 19.65
N ASP A 84 17.61 21.07 19.54
CA ASP A 84 17.69 19.62 19.32
C ASP A 84 17.11 18.83 20.50
N GLN A 85 17.37 19.28 21.73
CA GLN A 85 16.79 18.67 22.93
C GLN A 85 15.27 18.83 22.99
N LYS A 86 14.73 19.98 22.56
CA LYS A 86 13.28 20.20 22.46
C LYS A 86 12.67 19.30 21.40
N GLN A 87 13.32 19.14 20.25
CA GLN A 87 12.85 18.27 19.18
C GLN A 87 12.86 16.81 19.60
N GLU A 88 13.98 16.31 20.15
CA GLU A 88 14.11 14.94 20.65
C GLU A 88 13.08 14.64 21.75
N LEU A 89 12.94 15.56 22.72
CA LEU A 89 11.96 15.41 23.79
C LEU A 89 10.52 15.49 23.27
N ALA A 90 10.24 16.37 22.30
CA ALA A 90 8.91 16.47 21.69
C ALA A 90 8.55 15.18 20.95
N TYR A 91 9.50 14.58 20.22
CA TYR A 91 9.31 13.27 19.59
C TYR A 91 8.95 12.21 20.63
N ILE A 92 9.74 12.09 21.71
CA ILE A 92 9.48 11.11 22.79
C ILE A 92 8.12 11.33 23.43
N LEU A 93 7.73 12.59 23.71
CA LEU A 93 6.44 12.89 24.33
C LEU A 93 5.26 12.58 23.42
N LEU A 94 5.39 12.87 22.13
CA LEU A 94 4.37 12.55 21.15
C LEU A 94 4.28 11.03 21.00
N ASP A 95 5.39 10.32 20.85
CA ASP A 95 5.44 8.85 20.74
C ASP A 95 4.82 8.15 21.96
N GLU A 96 5.22 8.55 23.18
CA GLU A 96 4.71 8.00 24.45
C GLU A 96 3.22 8.32 24.69
N ARG A 97 2.74 9.50 24.26
CA ARG A 97 1.36 9.94 24.53
C ARG A 97 0.36 9.56 23.46
N GLY A 98 0.83 9.47 22.22
CA GLY A 98 0.15 8.69 21.22
C GLY A 98 0.89 8.69 19.88
N SER A 99 0.88 7.58 19.16
CA SER A 99 -0.40 6.94 18.82
C SER A 99 -1.55 7.94 18.52
N ILE A 100 -1.30 9.21 18.17
CA ILE A 100 -2.30 10.28 18.07
C ILE A 100 -2.94 10.31 16.69
N GLY A 101 -4.14 9.77 16.62
CA GLY A 101 -5.07 9.86 15.51
C GLY A 101 -6.24 8.94 15.81
N THR A 102 -7.45 9.22 15.34
CA THR A 102 -8.47 8.16 15.35
C THR A 102 -7.95 6.99 14.55
N TYR A 103 -7.99 5.83 15.18
CA TYR A 103 -8.06 4.57 14.45
C TYR A 103 -9.52 4.32 14.12
N SER A 104 -9.99 5.01 13.09
CA SER A 104 -10.92 4.38 12.17
C SER A 104 -10.04 3.80 11.07
N LEU A 105 -9.38 2.67 11.32
CA LEU A 105 -9.13 1.82 10.16
C LEU A 105 -10.52 1.56 9.58
N LYS A 106 -10.68 1.60 8.24
CA LYS A 106 -11.82 0.92 7.61
C LYS A 106 -11.70 -0.54 8.04
N THR A 107 -12.23 -0.88 9.22
CA THR A 107 -12.37 -2.26 9.64
C THR A 107 -13.50 -2.77 8.79
N HIS A 108 -13.14 -3.45 7.72
CA HIS A 108 -14.08 -4.12 6.85
C HIS A 108 -15.05 -4.96 7.71
N PRO A 109 -16.36 -5.00 7.45
CA PRO A 109 -17.31 -5.85 8.17
C PRO A 109 -16.87 -7.32 8.23
N SER A 110 -16.11 -7.78 7.23
CA SER A 110 -15.42 -9.09 7.24
C SER A 110 -14.42 -9.28 8.40
N ARG A 111 -14.08 -8.25 9.19
CA ARG A 111 -13.29 -8.37 10.44
C ARG A 111 -14.14 -8.72 11.65
N ARG A 112 -15.48 -8.57 11.59
CA ARG A 112 -16.41 -9.26 12.50
C ARG A 112 -16.54 -10.72 12.05
N LYS A 113 -15.44 -11.48 11.97
CA LYS A 113 -15.46 -12.83 11.41
C LYS A 113 -15.88 -13.86 12.46
N LYS A 114 -16.99 -14.56 12.19
CA LYS A 114 -17.40 -15.81 12.85
C LYS A 114 -16.46 -16.99 12.52
N PHE A 115 -15.65 -16.86 11.45
CA PHE A 115 -14.76 -17.91 10.97
C PHE A 115 -13.40 -17.88 11.71
N ASN A 116 -13.08 -18.97 12.40
CA ASN A 116 -11.79 -19.19 13.04
C ASN A 116 -11.07 -20.34 12.31
N PRO A 117 -10.03 -20.07 11.49
CA PRO A 117 -9.37 -21.07 10.65
C PRO A 117 -8.84 -22.28 11.44
N LYS A 118 -8.25 -22.03 12.61
CA LYS A 118 -7.71 -23.08 13.48
C LYS A 118 -8.78 -24.04 13.98
N LEU A 119 -9.89 -23.48 14.49
CA LEU A 119 -10.99 -24.28 15.03
C LEU A 119 -11.77 -25.00 13.94
N SER A 120 -11.90 -24.41 12.75
CA SER A 120 -12.58 -25.05 11.62
C SER A 120 -11.71 -26.11 10.96
N LEU A 121 -10.41 -25.89 10.83
CA LEU A 121 -9.45 -26.87 10.32
C LEU A 121 -9.40 -28.12 11.20
N ALA A 122 -9.41 -27.95 12.53
CA ALA A 122 -9.41 -29.05 13.49
C ALA A 122 -10.68 -29.94 13.43
N LYS A 123 -11.75 -29.48 12.76
CA LYS A 123 -12.98 -30.27 12.54
C LYS A 123 -12.91 -31.11 11.27
N LEU A 124 -11.96 -30.85 10.36
CA LEU A 124 -11.80 -31.61 9.14
C LEU A 124 -11.10 -32.94 9.45
N ASP A 125 -11.72 -34.04 9.02
CA ASP A 125 -11.13 -35.38 9.13
C ASP A 125 -10.36 -35.69 7.84
N PHE A 126 -9.06 -35.37 7.85
CA PHE A 126 -8.20 -35.53 6.67
C PHE A 126 -7.95 -37.00 6.33
N PRO A 127 -8.19 -37.42 5.08
CA PRO A 127 -7.76 -38.72 4.58
C PRO A 127 -6.26 -38.93 4.74
N LYS A 128 -5.82 -40.16 5.01
CA LYS A 128 -4.40 -40.48 5.30
C LYS A 128 -3.42 -40.04 4.20
N ASN A 129 -3.86 -40.08 2.95
CA ASN A 129 -3.07 -39.73 1.77
C ASN A 129 -3.61 -38.46 1.09
N PHE A 130 -4.22 -37.56 1.85
CA PHE A 130 -4.73 -36.31 1.30
C PHE A 130 -3.59 -35.45 0.74
N ASP A 131 -3.70 -35.08 -0.52
CA ASP A 131 -2.86 -34.10 -1.19
C ASP A 131 -3.68 -32.82 -1.38
N ILE A 132 -3.15 -31.68 -0.97
CA ILE A 132 -3.81 -30.37 -1.15
C ILE A 132 -4.15 -30.07 -2.61
N LYS A 133 -3.41 -30.68 -3.57
CA LYS A 133 -3.59 -30.55 -5.03
C LYS A 133 -4.62 -31.53 -5.60
N SER A 134 -5.17 -32.44 -4.80
CA SER A 134 -6.14 -33.44 -5.27
C SER A 134 -7.47 -32.83 -5.72
N ILE A 135 -7.79 -31.63 -5.23
CA ILE A 135 -9.01 -30.89 -5.56
C ILE A 135 -8.60 -29.66 -6.38
N PRO A 136 -9.03 -29.57 -7.66
CA PRO A 136 -8.64 -28.48 -8.55
C PRO A 136 -8.91 -27.07 -7.98
N SER A 137 -8.10 -26.11 -8.38
CA SER A 137 -8.15 -24.71 -7.95
C SER A 137 -9.44 -23.99 -8.39
N TYR A 138 -10.00 -24.34 -9.55
CA TYR A 138 -11.23 -23.72 -10.04
C TYR A 138 -12.49 -24.14 -9.25
N VAL A 139 -12.42 -25.22 -8.46
CA VAL A 139 -13.58 -25.77 -7.74
C VAL A 139 -13.90 -24.90 -6.53
N GLY A 140 -15.10 -24.32 -6.51
CA GLY A 140 -15.58 -23.47 -5.43
C GLY A 140 -16.17 -24.23 -4.23
N PRO A 141 -16.85 -23.51 -3.30
CA PRO A 141 -17.61 -24.13 -2.21
C PRO A 141 -18.89 -24.82 -2.69
N ILE A 142 -19.45 -24.37 -3.82
CA ILE A 142 -20.57 -25.02 -4.52
C ILE A 142 -19.95 -25.88 -5.62
N ILE A 143 -20.09 -27.19 -5.51
CA ILE A 143 -19.46 -28.18 -6.39
C ILE A 143 -20.55 -28.86 -7.19
N ASP A 144 -20.41 -28.88 -8.51
CA ASP A 144 -21.36 -29.60 -9.37
C ASP A 144 -21.14 -31.13 -9.31
N GLU A 145 -22.09 -31.90 -9.84
CA GLU A 145 -22.00 -33.36 -9.81
C GLU A 145 -20.86 -33.91 -10.69
N ILE A 146 -20.47 -33.18 -11.73
CA ILE A 146 -19.44 -33.61 -12.68
C ILE A 146 -18.07 -33.54 -12.02
N ASP A 147 -17.73 -32.39 -11.45
CA ASP A 147 -16.50 -32.15 -10.68
C ASP A 147 -16.43 -33.07 -9.48
N MET A 148 -17.52 -33.23 -8.73
CA MET A 148 -17.57 -34.12 -7.57
C MET A 148 -17.25 -35.57 -7.97
N THR A 149 -17.84 -36.05 -9.06
CA THR A 149 -17.59 -37.41 -9.56
C THR A 149 -16.14 -37.57 -10.00
N HIS A 150 -15.62 -36.60 -10.76
CA HIS A 150 -14.23 -36.62 -11.22
C HIS A 150 -13.21 -36.58 -10.06
N ILE A 151 -13.48 -35.81 -9.00
CA ILE A 151 -12.61 -35.75 -7.82
C ILE A 151 -12.59 -37.11 -7.11
N LEU A 152 -13.75 -37.75 -6.95
CA LEU A 152 -13.86 -39.06 -6.28
C LEU A 152 -13.24 -40.18 -7.10
N ASP A 153 -13.38 -40.15 -8.43
CA ASP A 153 -12.79 -41.14 -9.32
C ASP A 153 -11.25 -41.12 -9.23
N ASN A 154 -10.68 -39.92 -9.12
CA ASN A 154 -9.23 -39.74 -8.96
C ASN A 154 -8.76 -39.93 -7.51
N ASN A 155 -9.65 -39.78 -6.52
CA ASN A 155 -9.32 -39.87 -5.09
C ASN A 155 -10.35 -40.71 -4.33
N PRO A 156 -10.36 -42.05 -4.51
CA PRO A 156 -11.41 -42.92 -3.97
C PRO A 156 -11.47 -42.98 -2.43
N GLU A 157 -10.40 -42.57 -1.75
CA GLU A 157 -10.32 -42.51 -0.29
C GLU A 157 -11.05 -41.29 0.30
N MET A 158 -11.44 -40.31 -0.52
CA MET A 158 -12.13 -39.10 -0.08
C MET A 158 -13.64 -39.32 0.01
N SER A 159 -14.28 -38.76 1.04
CA SER A 159 -15.74 -38.74 1.12
C SER A 159 -16.30 -37.46 0.50
N LYS A 160 -17.51 -37.52 -0.07
CA LYS A 160 -18.25 -36.33 -0.54
C LYS A 160 -18.34 -35.25 0.55
N GLN A 161 -18.60 -35.67 1.79
CA GLN A 161 -18.72 -34.77 2.93
C GLN A 161 -17.41 -34.03 3.19
N PHE A 162 -16.29 -34.75 3.23
CA PHE A 162 -14.97 -34.15 3.40
C PHE A 162 -14.66 -33.13 2.29
N ILE A 163 -14.93 -33.48 1.02
CA ILE A 163 -14.70 -32.58 -0.12
C ILE A 163 -15.49 -31.27 0.06
N HIS A 164 -16.78 -31.36 0.40
CA HIS A 164 -17.60 -30.16 0.67
C HIS A 164 -17.05 -29.33 1.84
N ASP A 165 -16.73 -29.97 2.96
CA ASP A 165 -16.26 -29.27 4.16
C ASP A 165 -14.90 -28.60 3.93
N TYR A 166 -13.98 -29.29 3.23
CA TYR A 166 -12.67 -28.74 2.86
C TYR A 166 -12.79 -27.60 1.85
N CYS A 167 -13.62 -27.75 0.80
CA CYS A 167 -13.85 -26.69 -0.19
C CYS A 167 -14.47 -25.44 0.47
N PHE A 168 -15.40 -25.62 1.40
CA PHE A 168 -15.96 -24.53 2.18
C PHE A 168 -14.92 -23.89 3.12
N TRP A 169 -14.06 -24.70 3.73
CA TRP A 169 -12.98 -24.21 4.59
C TRP A 169 -11.98 -23.35 3.81
N ARG A 170 -11.42 -23.86 2.69
CA ARG A 170 -10.45 -23.11 1.87
C ARG A 170 -11.07 -21.83 1.29
N TYR A 171 -12.34 -21.87 0.89
CA TYR A 171 -13.07 -20.70 0.41
C TYR A 171 -13.16 -19.58 1.46
N ASN A 172 -13.43 -19.93 2.72
CA ASN A 172 -13.46 -18.94 3.80
C ASN A 172 -12.06 -18.49 4.22
N LEU A 173 -11.05 -19.36 4.07
CA LEU A 173 -9.66 -19.05 4.34
C LEU A 173 -9.14 -17.96 3.39
N VAL A 174 -9.34 -18.10 2.07
CA VAL A 174 -8.83 -17.14 1.06
C VAL A 174 -9.53 -15.77 1.09
N LYS A 175 -10.63 -15.64 1.83
CA LYS A 175 -11.28 -14.36 2.14
C LYS A 175 -10.60 -13.59 3.28
N LEU A 176 -9.65 -14.21 3.99
CA LEU A 176 -8.82 -13.54 4.99
C LEU A 176 -7.68 -12.79 4.31
N HIS A 177 -7.08 -11.86 5.03
CA HIS A 177 -5.87 -11.22 4.54
C HIS A 177 -4.72 -12.24 4.46
N PRO A 178 -3.78 -12.11 3.49
CA PRO A 178 -2.69 -13.07 3.35
C PRO A 178 -1.90 -13.34 4.64
N THR A 179 -1.65 -12.31 5.43
CA THR A 179 -0.97 -12.46 6.74
C THR A 179 -1.75 -13.27 7.77
N GLU A 180 -3.08 -13.39 7.64
CA GLU A 180 -3.93 -14.16 8.56
C GLU A 180 -4.01 -15.64 8.18
N PHE A 181 -3.86 -15.98 6.89
CA PHE A 181 -3.88 -17.38 6.46
C PHE A 181 -2.50 -18.00 6.24
N GLU A 182 -1.42 -17.23 6.36
CA GLU A 182 -0.02 -17.66 6.18
C GLU A 182 0.33 -18.96 6.93
N GLU A 183 -0.14 -19.10 8.18
CA GLU A 183 0.12 -20.30 9.00
C GLU A 183 -0.54 -21.57 8.46
N TYR A 184 -1.42 -21.45 7.47
CA TYR A 184 -2.22 -22.54 6.91
C TYR A 184 -1.85 -22.89 5.47
N LEU A 185 -0.79 -22.31 4.91
CA LEU A 185 -0.35 -22.59 3.53
C LEU A 185 -0.09 -24.09 3.27
N ASP A 186 0.34 -24.84 4.28
CA ASP A 186 0.53 -26.30 4.18
C ASP A 186 -0.77 -27.09 3.96
N TYR A 187 -1.94 -26.47 4.19
CA TYR A 187 -3.26 -27.10 4.12
C TYR A 187 -4.10 -26.62 2.94
N VAL A 188 -3.57 -25.77 2.06
CA VAL A 188 -4.28 -25.26 0.90
C VAL A 188 -3.34 -25.17 -0.30
N ASP A 189 -3.78 -25.61 -1.47
CA ASP A 189 -2.99 -25.46 -2.69
C ASP A 189 -2.86 -23.96 -3.04
N PHE A 190 -1.62 -23.50 -3.22
CA PHE A 190 -1.33 -22.11 -3.57
C PHE A 190 -1.99 -21.71 -4.90
N SER A 191 -2.22 -22.66 -5.81
CA SER A 191 -2.97 -22.44 -7.05
C SER A 191 -4.43 -22.00 -6.78
N TYR A 192 -5.05 -22.50 -5.71
CA TYR A 192 -6.37 -22.04 -5.26
C TYR A 192 -6.31 -20.61 -4.70
N ILE A 193 -5.23 -20.28 -3.97
CA ILE A 193 -5.00 -18.92 -3.46
C ILE A 193 -4.85 -17.95 -4.64
N CYS A 194 -3.99 -18.27 -5.62
CA CYS A 194 -3.81 -17.49 -6.85
C CYS A 194 -5.13 -17.27 -7.60
N TYR A 195 -6.00 -18.29 -7.64
CA TYR A 195 -7.30 -18.21 -8.30
C TYR A 195 -8.33 -17.36 -7.55
N ALA A 196 -8.47 -17.56 -6.23
CA ALA A 196 -9.65 -17.13 -5.47
C ALA A 196 -9.40 -16.00 -4.45
N CYS A 197 -8.15 -15.74 -4.05
CA CYS A 197 -7.84 -14.68 -3.10
C CYS A 197 -7.73 -13.33 -3.82
N ASP A 198 -8.74 -12.49 -3.66
CA ASP A 198 -8.81 -11.13 -4.21
C ASP A 198 -7.98 -10.12 -3.41
N GLN A 199 -7.42 -10.51 -2.26
CA GLN A 199 -6.59 -9.66 -1.39
C GLN A 199 -5.09 -9.83 -1.60
N LEU A 200 -4.67 -10.65 -2.58
CA LEU A 200 -3.25 -10.78 -2.90
C LEU A 200 -2.71 -9.44 -3.40
N ASN A 201 -1.58 -9.03 -2.80
CA ASN A 201 -0.77 -7.93 -3.29
C ASN A 201 0.48 -8.47 -3.98
N GLU A 202 1.09 -7.64 -4.82
CA GLU A 202 2.24 -8.04 -5.62
C GLU A 202 3.44 -8.43 -4.76
N GLN A 203 3.69 -7.73 -3.66
CA GLN A 203 4.76 -8.08 -2.73
C GLN A 203 4.61 -9.52 -2.19
N TYR A 204 3.40 -9.92 -1.80
CA TYR A 204 3.11 -11.27 -1.31
C TYR A 204 3.36 -12.34 -2.37
N LEU A 205 2.96 -12.06 -3.62
CA LEU A 205 3.22 -12.95 -4.76
C LEU A 205 4.72 -13.08 -5.04
N ILE A 206 5.49 -11.99 -4.98
CA ILE A 206 6.94 -12.03 -5.19
C ILE A 206 7.63 -12.81 -4.07
N GLU A 207 7.17 -12.68 -2.83
CA GLU A 207 7.76 -13.41 -1.69
C GLU A 207 7.55 -14.91 -1.78
N HIS A 208 6.44 -15.34 -2.39
CA HIS A 208 6.08 -16.73 -2.63
C HIS A 208 6.26 -17.15 -4.10
N LEU A 209 7.16 -16.50 -4.84
CA LEU A 209 7.29 -16.64 -6.30
C LEU A 209 7.46 -18.10 -6.78
N ASP A 210 8.06 -18.96 -5.94
CA ASP A 210 8.25 -20.38 -6.19
C ASP A 210 6.95 -21.21 -6.11
N GLN A 211 5.94 -20.70 -5.40
CA GLN A 211 4.62 -21.32 -5.24
C GLN A 211 3.56 -20.70 -6.16
N VAL A 212 3.81 -19.50 -6.70
CA VAL A 212 2.87 -18.80 -7.59
C VAL A 212 2.58 -19.64 -8.85
N ASP A 213 1.31 -19.99 -9.01
CA ASP A 213 0.80 -20.60 -10.23
C ASP A 213 0.23 -19.54 -11.17
N VAL A 214 1.02 -19.12 -12.16
CA VAL A 214 0.60 -18.15 -13.16
C VAL A 214 -0.55 -18.63 -14.03
N SER A 215 -0.75 -19.96 -14.14
CA SER A 215 -1.79 -20.54 -14.97
C SER A 215 -3.18 -20.31 -14.40
N THR A 216 -3.28 -20.23 -13.08
CA THR A 216 -4.51 -19.93 -12.35
C THR A 216 -4.61 -18.43 -12.03
N LEU A 217 -3.49 -17.77 -11.72
CA LEU A 217 -3.46 -16.34 -11.42
C LEU A 217 -4.00 -15.47 -12.56
N GLN A 218 -3.82 -15.87 -13.82
CA GLN A 218 -4.36 -15.15 -15.00
C GLN A 218 -5.89 -15.05 -15.07
N TYR A 219 -6.62 -15.70 -14.14
CA TYR A 219 -8.08 -15.62 -14.02
C TYR A 219 -8.53 -14.77 -12.81
N ASN A 220 -7.60 -14.29 -11.98
CA ASN A 220 -7.91 -13.46 -10.81
C ASN A 220 -7.83 -11.97 -11.19
N TYR A 221 -8.85 -11.50 -11.91
CA TYR A 221 -8.91 -10.12 -12.42
C TYR A 221 -8.76 -9.04 -11.35
N PRO A 222 -9.34 -9.17 -10.14
CA PRO A 222 -9.10 -8.20 -9.06
C PRO A 222 -7.61 -8.04 -8.73
N VAL A 223 -6.86 -9.14 -8.68
CA VAL A 223 -5.42 -9.08 -8.45
C VAL A 223 -4.70 -8.51 -9.66
N LEU A 224 -4.97 -9.00 -10.88
CA LEU A 224 -4.33 -8.52 -12.10
C LEU A 224 -4.49 -7.01 -12.33
N SER A 225 -5.62 -6.43 -11.90
CA SER A 225 -5.89 -4.99 -11.99
C SER A 225 -4.92 -4.11 -11.20
N ARG A 226 -4.23 -4.67 -10.19
CA ARG A 226 -3.34 -3.92 -9.27
C ARG A 226 -1.87 -4.27 -9.42
N LEU A 227 -1.52 -5.18 -10.34
CA LEU A 227 -0.14 -5.58 -10.58
C LEU A 227 0.57 -4.55 -11.45
N SER A 228 1.81 -4.28 -11.11
CA SER A 228 2.73 -3.50 -11.92
C SER A 228 2.92 -4.14 -13.30
N ALA A 229 3.25 -3.33 -14.30
CA ALA A 229 3.62 -3.82 -15.61
C ALA A 229 4.80 -4.80 -15.56
N SER A 230 5.70 -4.68 -14.59
CA SER A 230 6.82 -5.61 -14.39
C SER A 230 6.32 -7.02 -14.07
N PHE A 231 5.35 -7.15 -13.15
CA PHE A 231 4.81 -8.45 -12.79
C PHE A 231 3.84 -9.00 -13.85
N LYS A 232 3.04 -8.15 -14.50
CA LYS A 232 2.21 -8.56 -15.64
C LYS A 232 3.06 -9.14 -16.78
N ASN A 233 4.19 -8.50 -17.10
CA ASN A 233 5.19 -9.03 -18.03
C ASN A 233 5.69 -10.41 -17.59
N TYR A 234 6.04 -10.58 -16.31
CA TYR A 234 6.46 -11.85 -15.76
C TYR A 234 5.40 -12.96 -15.92
N ILE A 235 4.13 -12.66 -15.68
CA ILE A 235 3.02 -13.62 -15.89
C ILE A 235 3.00 -14.09 -17.35
N VAL A 236 3.01 -13.16 -18.30
CA VAL A 236 2.98 -13.47 -19.74
C VAL A 236 4.20 -14.30 -20.16
N GLU A 237 5.40 -13.94 -19.69
CA GLU A 237 6.63 -14.70 -19.94
C GLU A 237 6.53 -16.14 -19.41
N GLN A 238 6.03 -16.32 -18.18
CA GLN A 238 5.88 -17.66 -17.59
C GLN A 238 4.82 -18.49 -18.32
N LEU A 239 3.67 -17.91 -18.70
CA LEU A 239 2.64 -18.61 -19.47
C LEU A 239 3.21 -19.10 -20.81
N ARG A 240 3.94 -18.24 -21.53
CA ARG A 240 4.63 -18.60 -22.78
C ARG A 240 5.67 -19.70 -22.57
N ARG A 241 6.49 -19.59 -21.51
CA ARG A 241 7.52 -20.58 -21.16
C ARG A 241 6.92 -21.94 -20.84
N GLN A 242 5.80 -21.96 -20.12
CA GLN A 242 5.07 -23.17 -19.73
C GLN A 242 4.19 -23.72 -20.86
N LYS A 243 4.04 -22.99 -21.98
CA LYS A 243 3.16 -23.31 -23.10
C LYS A 243 1.68 -23.44 -22.68
N ILE A 244 1.27 -22.60 -21.75
CA ILE A 244 -0.12 -22.51 -21.28
C ILE A 244 -0.86 -21.50 -22.15
N LYS A 245 -2.12 -21.80 -22.45
CA LYS A 245 -2.99 -20.87 -23.19
C LYS A 245 -3.14 -19.59 -22.37
N ILE A 246 -2.85 -18.45 -22.99
CA ILE A 246 -3.09 -17.14 -22.40
C ILE A 246 -4.59 -16.90 -22.36
N ASN A 247 -5.08 -16.30 -21.28
CA ASN A 247 -6.48 -15.94 -21.13
C ASN A 247 -6.98 -15.12 -22.33
N GLU A 248 -8.10 -15.54 -22.90
CA GLU A 248 -8.71 -14.94 -24.09
C GLU A 248 -9.11 -13.47 -23.89
N HIS A 249 -9.29 -13.03 -22.65
CA HIS A 249 -9.60 -11.64 -22.33
C HIS A 249 -8.48 -10.67 -22.76
N PHE A 250 -7.20 -11.08 -22.68
CA PHE A 250 -6.06 -10.21 -23.01
C PHE A 250 -5.07 -10.81 -24.00
N GLU A 251 -5.32 -12.03 -24.51
CA GLU A 251 -4.45 -12.71 -25.49
C GLU A 251 -4.19 -11.86 -26.74
N GLY A 252 -5.21 -11.11 -27.20
CA GLY A 252 -5.13 -10.26 -28.38
C GLY A 252 -4.49 -8.88 -28.15
N GLU A 253 -4.33 -8.46 -26.90
CA GLU A 253 -3.92 -7.09 -26.53
C GLU A 253 -2.97 -7.08 -25.33
N ILE A 254 -1.99 -7.98 -25.37
CA ILE A 254 -1.00 -8.20 -24.30
C ILE A 254 -0.30 -6.91 -23.89
N GLU A 255 0.09 -6.07 -24.84
CA GLU A 255 0.78 -4.79 -24.57
C GLU A 255 -0.13 -3.84 -23.78
N LEU A 256 -1.39 -3.71 -24.19
CA LEU A 256 -2.38 -2.90 -23.47
C LEU A 256 -2.61 -3.45 -22.06
N PHE A 257 -2.77 -4.76 -21.89
CA PHE A 257 -2.91 -5.38 -20.57
C PHE A 257 -1.73 -5.03 -19.64
N ILE A 258 -0.50 -5.04 -20.16
CA ILE A 258 0.71 -4.76 -19.40
C ILE A 258 0.80 -3.28 -19.02
N GLU A 259 0.57 -2.37 -19.97
CA GLU A 259 0.84 -0.93 -19.82
C GLU A 259 -0.32 -0.15 -19.19
N ASP A 260 -1.56 -0.57 -19.44
CA ASP A 260 -2.76 0.10 -18.92
C ASP A 260 -3.10 -0.38 -17.49
N GLU A 261 -2.99 0.54 -16.54
CA GLU A 261 -3.39 0.32 -15.14
C GLU A 261 -4.91 0.13 -14.99
N THR A 262 -5.69 0.68 -15.92
CA THR A 262 -7.15 0.65 -15.86
C THR A 262 -7.77 -0.56 -16.56
N TYR A 263 -6.95 -1.40 -17.21
CA TYR A 263 -7.37 -2.51 -18.07
C TYR A 263 -8.41 -3.44 -17.40
N PHE A 264 -8.23 -3.77 -16.12
CA PHE A 264 -9.19 -4.56 -15.32
C PHE A 264 -9.77 -3.77 -14.14
N SER A 265 -9.77 -2.44 -14.21
CA SER A 265 -10.28 -1.58 -13.13
C SER A 265 -11.75 -1.84 -12.79
N GLU A 266 -12.56 -2.33 -13.74
CA GLU A 266 -13.95 -2.73 -13.48
C GLU A 266 -14.07 -3.92 -12.52
N TYR A 267 -13.04 -4.77 -12.44
CA TYR A 267 -12.94 -5.89 -11.51
C TYR A 267 -12.16 -5.53 -10.24
N SER A 268 -11.65 -4.29 -10.15
CA SER A 268 -10.97 -3.86 -8.94
C SER A 268 -11.94 -3.97 -7.78
N THR A 269 -11.52 -4.66 -6.72
CA THR A 269 -12.25 -4.63 -5.45
C THR A 269 -12.06 -3.26 -4.83
N ILE A 270 -12.83 -2.28 -5.30
CA ILE A 270 -13.01 -1.05 -4.56
C ILE A 270 -13.83 -1.46 -3.35
N HIS A 271 -13.21 -1.49 -2.16
CA HIS A 271 -13.93 -1.46 -0.90
C HIS A 271 -14.59 -0.08 -0.75
N LEU A 272 -15.51 0.24 -1.67
CA LEU A 272 -16.56 1.21 -1.42
C LEU A 272 -17.30 0.70 -0.18
N LEU A 273 -17.61 1.65 0.69
CA LEU A 273 -18.50 1.37 1.79
C LEU A 273 -19.81 0.96 1.11
N ASP A 274 -20.15 -0.32 1.10
CA ASP A 274 -21.43 -0.76 0.57
C ASP A 274 -22.51 -0.06 1.39
N GLU A 275 -23.13 0.96 0.80
CA GLU A 275 -24.30 1.65 1.35
C GLU A 275 -25.52 0.70 1.40
N ASP A 276 -25.41 -0.48 0.78
CA ASP A 276 -26.54 -1.35 0.46
C ASP A 276 -26.67 -2.64 1.32
N GLU A 277 -25.80 -2.90 2.30
CA GLU A 277 -26.06 -3.97 3.32
C GLU A 277 -26.89 -3.46 4.52
N LEU A 278 -27.86 -2.57 4.24
CA LEU A 278 -28.96 -2.18 5.13
C LEU A 278 -30.08 -3.23 5.10
N ILE A 279 -29.79 -4.49 5.47
CA ILE A 279 -30.84 -5.48 5.77
C ILE A 279 -30.41 -6.31 6.98
N ASP A 280 -30.51 -5.72 8.16
CA ASP A 280 -31.25 -6.33 9.26
C ASP A 280 -31.62 -5.22 10.26
N GLU A 281 -32.92 -5.09 10.46
CA GLU A 281 -33.59 -4.13 11.34
C GLU A 281 -33.23 -4.40 12.80
N ASP A 282 -32.09 -3.89 13.25
CA ASP A 282 -31.96 -3.30 14.58
C ASP A 282 -31.30 -1.95 14.33
N GLU A 283 -32.10 -0.88 14.42
CA GLU A 283 -31.62 0.51 14.35
C GLU A 283 -30.40 0.65 15.26
N GLU A 284 -29.18 0.61 14.69
CA GLU A 284 -28.03 1.26 15.28
C GLU A 284 -28.38 2.75 15.28
N LYS A 285 -29.11 3.18 16.31
CA LYS A 285 -28.98 4.52 16.84
C LYS A 285 -27.49 4.77 16.91
N PHE A 286 -27.01 5.68 16.07
CA PHE A 286 -25.77 6.40 16.32
C PHE A 286 -25.97 7.20 17.60
N ASP A 287 -25.98 6.51 18.74
CA ASP A 287 -25.93 7.12 20.05
C ASP A 287 -24.51 7.65 20.18
N PHE A 288 -24.38 8.97 20.01
CA PHE A 288 -23.15 9.70 20.32
C PHE A 288 -22.97 9.66 21.83
N HIS A 289 -22.47 8.54 22.34
CA HIS A 289 -21.86 8.48 23.65
C HIS A 289 -20.36 8.63 23.46
N PHE A 290 -19.75 9.43 24.32
CA PHE A 290 -18.31 9.42 24.55
C PHE A 290 -17.92 8.01 25.02
N PHE A 291 -17.73 7.07 24.09
CA PHE A 291 -17.36 5.70 24.42
C PHE A 291 -15.85 5.62 24.66
N GLU A 292 -15.49 5.39 25.93
CA GLU A 292 -14.45 4.43 26.28
C GLU A 292 -14.78 3.11 25.54
N TYR A 293 -14.05 2.81 24.48
CA TYR A 293 -14.41 1.67 23.62
C TYR A 293 -14.10 0.34 24.31
N ASP A 294 -15.08 -0.56 24.30
CA ASP A 294 -15.00 -1.93 24.78
C ASP A 294 -13.88 -2.74 24.09
N ARG A 295 -13.37 -3.73 24.82
CA ARG A 295 -12.07 -4.35 24.66
C ARG A 295 -12.11 -5.48 23.62
N GLY A 296 -11.78 -5.15 22.36
CA GLY A 296 -11.54 -6.14 21.30
C GLY A 296 -10.29 -7.02 21.56
N GLN A 297 -10.15 -8.09 20.77
CA GLN A 297 -9.20 -9.20 20.99
C GLN A 297 -7.70 -8.83 20.86
N TYR A 298 -7.38 -7.69 20.25
CA TYR A 298 -6.01 -7.21 20.04
C TYR A 298 -5.88 -5.69 20.35
N LYS A 299 -6.19 -5.25 21.58
CA LYS A 299 -6.06 -3.84 21.98
C LYS A 299 -4.87 -3.54 22.89
N TRP A 300 -4.31 -2.34 22.67
CA TRP A 300 -3.02 -1.82 23.14
C TRP A 300 -3.22 -0.74 24.24
N PRO A 301 -2.27 -0.55 25.17
CA PRO A 301 -2.33 0.53 26.15
C PRO A 301 -2.29 1.91 25.47
N GLY A 302 -3.23 2.84 25.78
CA GLY A 302 -3.17 4.25 25.36
C GLY A 302 -4.26 4.75 24.38
N SER A 303 -5.22 3.91 23.98
CA SER A 303 -6.27 4.24 23.01
C SER A 303 -7.38 5.21 23.49
N GLU A 304 -7.17 5.94 24.60
CA GLU A 304 -8.20 6.71 25.32
C GLU A 304 -8.39 8.14 24.76
N HIS A 305 -7.65 8.54 23.71
CA HIS A 305 -7.55 9.94 23.24
C HIS A 305 -7.86 10.10 21.75
N MET A 306 -9.00 9.60 21.31
CA MET A 306 -9.41 9.57 19.90
C MET A 306 -9.88 10.94 19.39
N VAL A 307 -9.26 11.45 18.31
CA VAL A 307 -9.73 12.59 17.49
C VAL A 307 -10.09 12.07 16.10
N LYS A 308 -11.38 12.14 15.69
CA LYS A 308 -11.84 11.68 14.37
C LYS A 308 -11.14 12.43 13.23
N GLY A 309 -10.66 11.68 12.22
CA GLY A 309 -10.16 12.20 10.94
C GLY A 309 -8.67 12.55 10.86
N ILE A 310 -7.85 12.13 11.83
CA ILE A 310 -6.40 12.40 11.83
C ILE A 310 -5.63 11.07 11.86
N PRO A 311 -4.74 10.78 10.88
CA PRO A 311 -3.84 9.63 10.91
C PRO A 311 -2.83 9.73 12.06
N SER A 312 -2.45 8.61 12.67
CA SER A 312 -1.49 8.57 13.78
C SER A 312 -0.05 8.36 13.32
N LEU A 313 0.95 8.90 14.02
CA LEU A 313 2.36 8.52 13.78
C LEU A 313 2.58 7.00 13.91
N ALA A 314 1.79 6.32 14.74
CA ALA A 314 1.82 4.86 14.84
C ALA A 314 1.19 4.15 13.62
N CYS A 315 0.36 4.82 12.80
CA CYS A 315 -0.16 4.22 11.57
C CYS A 315 0.94 4.02 10.52
N GLN A 316 2.10 4.69 10.64
CA GLN A 316 3.27 4.41 9.79
C GLN A 316 3.86 3.01 10.02
N ILE A 317 3.53 2.38 11.16
CA ILE A 317 3.92 0.99 11.49
C ILE A 317 2.94 0.00 10.88
N TYR A 318 1.82 0.45 10.30
CA TYR A 318 0.79 -0.40 9.71
C TYR A 318 0.52 0.00 8.26
N ASP A 319 0.04 -0.93 7.43
CA ASP A 319 -0.42 -0.62 6.08
C ASP A 319 -1.84 -0.03 6.11
N ASP A 320 -2.38 0.33 4.94
CA ASP A 320 -3.72 0.91 4.81
C ASP A 320 -4.83 -0.06 5.22
N MET A 321 -4.50 -1.35 5.33
CA MET A 321 -5.34 -2.41 5.85
C MET A 321 -5.15 -2.60 7.36
N GLY A 322 -4.25 -1.88 8.02
CA GLY A 322 -4.00 -1.98 9.45
C GLY A 322 -3.19 -3.20 9.88
N TYR A 323 -2.48 -3.86 8.95
CA TYR A 323 -1.50 -4.89 9.26
C TYR A 323 -0.13 -4.30 9.48
N LYS A 324 0.62 -4.87 10.41
CA LYS A 324 1.91 -4.32 10.82
C LYS A 324 2.91 -4.39 9.65
N LYS A 325 3.36 -3.23 9.17
CA LYS A 325 4.53 -3.11 8.28
C LYS A 325 5.74 -3.72 8.96
N ARG A 326 6.57 -4.36 8.16
CA ARG A 326 7.78 -5.00 8.65
C ARG A 326 8.78 -3.98 9.13
N SER A 327 9.44 -4.29 10.23
CA SER A 327 10.59 -3.52 10.70
C SER A 327 11.77 -3.66 9.74
N ASN A 328 12.71 -2.71 9.80
CA ASN A 328 13.97 -2.79 9.04
C ASN A 328 14.68 -4.14 9.22
N LYS A 329 14.72 -4.68 10.45
CA LYS A 329 15.38 -5.96 10.72
C LYS A 329 14.68 -7.15 10.07
N GLU A 330 13.35 -7.15 10.06
CA GLU A 330 12.55 -8.19 9.39
C GLU A 330 12.74 -8.11 7.88
N MET A 331 12.67 -6.90 7.30
CA MET A 331 12.91 -6.70 5.87
C MET A 331 14.34 -7.03 5.46
N ASP A 332 15.36 -6.65 6.24
CA ASP A 332 16.75 -7.00 5.92
C ASP A 332 16.92 -8.52 5.83
N LYS A 333 16.30 -9.27 6.74
CA LYS A 333 16.36 -10.74 6.74
C LYS A 333 15.72 -11.32 5.47
N ILE A 334 14.57 -10.79 5.08
CA ILE A 334 13.81 -11.25 3.91
C ILE A 334 14.52 -10.86 2.62
N PHE A 335 14.97 -9.61 2.51
CA PHE A 335 15.70 -9.09 1.36
C PHE A 335 16.95 -9.91 1.05
N ASN A 336 17.72 -10.26 2.09
CA ASN A 336 18.91 -11.10 1.95
C ASN A 336 18.59 -12.55 1.50
N ALA A 337 17.35 -13.00 1.64
CA ALA A 337 16.89 -14.32 1.21
C ALA A 337 16.31 -14.31 -0.22
N TYR A 338 16.07 -13.15 -0.82
CA TYR A 338 15.49 -13.07 -2.16
C TYR A 338 16.43 -13.66 -3.22
N SER A 339 15.83 -14.36 -4.17
CA SER A 339 16.48 -14.70 -5.44
C SER A 339 16.64 -13.45 -6.30
N LYS A 340 17.50 -13.51 -7.32
CA LYS A 340 17.67 -12.41 -8.28
C LYS A 340 16.35 -12.00 -8.94
N LYS A 341 15.53 -12.98 -9.37
CA LYS A 341 14.23 -12.68 -10.00
C LYS A 341 13.26 -12.01 -9.03
N GLN A 342 13.26 -12.39 -7.76
CA GLN A 342 12.46 -11.70 -6.74
C GLN A 342 12.94 -10.27 -6.53
N MET A 343 14.25 -10.03 -6.43
CA MET A 343 14.79 -8.67 -6.34
C MET A 343 14.42 -7.81 -7.55
N ASP A 344 14.55 -8.36 -8.77
CA ASP A 344 14.18 -7.66 -10.01
C ASP A 344 12.70 -7.26 -9.99
N LEU A 345 11.79 -8.16 -9.57
CA LEU A 345 10.36 -7.84 -9.46
C LEU A 345 10.07 -6.83 -8.32
N MET A 346 10.72 -6.96 -7.17
CA MET A 346 10.53 -6.05 -6.03
C MET A 346 10.91 -4.61 -6.38
N CYS A 347 11.79 -4.38 -7.36
CA CYS A 347 12.16 -3.04 -7.81
C CYS A 347 10.94 -2.22 -8.28
N ALA A 348 9.91 -2.85 -8.82
CA ALA A 348 8.70 -2.18 -9.30
C ALA A 348 7.73 -1.78 -8.18
N VAL A 349 7.81 -2.42 -7.01
CA VAL A 349 6.84 -2.24 -5.91
C VAL A 349 7.41 -1.70 -4.62
N PHE A 350 8.74 -1.58 -4.50
CA PHE A 350 9.32 -1.03 -3.28
C PHE A 350 8.94 0.44 -3.08
N GLU A 351 8.40 0.71 -1.89
CA GLU A 351 8.22 2.08 -1.39
C GLU A 351 9.57 2.83 -1.29
N PRO A 352 9.57 4.17 -1.33
CA PRO A 352 10.81 4.98 -1.36
C PRO A 352 11.79 4.70 -0.22
N HIS A 353 11.30 4.37 0.97
CA HIS A 353 12.14 3.97 2.12
C HIS A 353 13.00 2.74 1.80
N TRP A 354 12.40 1.71 1.18
CA TRP A 354 13.11 0.47 0.82
C TRP A 354 14.02 0.68 -0.39
N LEU A 355 13.59 1.47 -1.37
CA LEU A 355 14.45 1.88 -2.49
C LEU A 355 15.72 2.58 -1.99
N HIS A 356 15.59 3.55 -1.08
CA HIS A 356 16.74 4.23 -0.49
C HIS A 356 17.64 3.28 0.30
N ARG A 357 17.04 2.42 1.14
CA ARG A 357 17.77 1.49 2.02
C ARG A 357 18.60 0.48 1.22
N TYR A 358 18.05 -0.06 0.14
CA TYR A 358 18.67 -1.12 -0.66
C TYR A 358 19.28 -0.64 -1.98
N ARG A 359 19.34 0.66 -2.23
CA ARG A 359 19.80 1.29 -3.50
C ARG A 359 21.04 0.68 -4.16
N GLU A 360 22.01 0.19 -3.38
CA GLU A 360 23.26 -0.39 -3.90
C GLU A 360 23.08 -1.82 -4.45
N HIS A 361 21.91 -2.42 -4.25
CA HIS A 361 21.58 -3.80 -4.58
C HIS A 361 20.40 -3.91 -5.55
N LEU A 362 19.75 -2.79 -5.87
CA LEU A 362 18.61 -2.74 -6.78
C LEU A 362 19.06 -2.48 -8.22
N ASP A 363 18.33 -3.05 -9.17
CA ASP A 363 18.48 -2.70 -10.58
C ASP A 363 17.71 -1.41 -10.86
N TRP A 364 18.44 -0.30 -10.89
CA TRP A 364 17.85 1.02 -11.10
C TRP A 364 17.24 1.21 -12.49
N ARG A 365 17.59 0.39 -13.47
CA ARG A 365 16.90 0.38 -14.75
C ARG A 365 15.45 -0.06 -14.56
N ILE A 366 15.23 -1.13 -13.78
CA ILE A 366 13.89 -1.64 -13.49
C ILE A 366 13.13 -0.69 -12.57
N VAL A 367 13.79 -0.14 -11.54
CA VAL A 367 13.19 0.88 -10.66
C VAL A 367 12.70 2.06 -11.49
N CYS A 368 13.59 2.66 -12.29
CA CYS A 368 13.25 3.82 -13.12
C CYS A 368 12.18 3.49 -14.14
N GLN A 369 12.17 2.28 -14.72
CA GLN A 369 11.18 1.90 -15.72
C GLN A 369 9.79 1.69 -15.11
N TYR A 370 9.65 0.98 -13.99
CA TYR A 370 8.34 0.44 -13.56
C TYR A 370 7.79 0.98 -12.24
N ASN A 371 8.61 1.61 -11.40
CA ASN A 371 8.19 1.97 -10.05
C ASN A 371 7.36 3.27 -10.05
N GLY A 372 6.10 3.18 -9.61
CA GLY A 372 5.18 4.32 -9.51
C GLY A 372 5.41 5.23 -8.30
N TYR A 373 6.22 4.83 -7.32
CA TYR A 373 6.51 5.64 -6.13
C TYR A 373 7.63 6.68 -6.33
N LEU A 374 8.17 6.80 -7.55
CA LEU A 374 9.27 7.72 -7.86
C LEU A 374 8.78 9.17 -7.90
N SER A 375 8.80 9.85 -6.75
CA SER A 375 8.54 11.28 -6.66
C SER A 375 9.75 12.11 -7.09
N GLU A 376 9.52 13.36 -7.49
CA GLU A 376 10.59 14.29 -7.86
C GLU A 376 11.61 14.51 -6.75
N ASP A 377 11.18 14.62 -5.50
CA ASP A 377 12.06 14.79 -4.34
C ASP A 377 12.97 13.56 -4.20
N PHE A 378 12.42 12.36 -4.39
CA PHE A 378 13.17 11.13 -4.34
C PHE A 378 14.18 11.05 -5.49
N LEU A 379 13.76 11.36 -6.72
CA LEU A 379 14.63 11.38 -7.90
C LEU A 379 15.76 12.41 -7.75
N ASN A 380 15.45 13.64 -7.32
CA ASN A 380 16.45 14.68 -7.06
C ASN A 380 17.48 14.25 -6.00
N ALA A 381 17.05 13.54 -4.96
CA ALA A 381 17.94 13.02 -3.92
C ALA A 381 18.83 11.86 -4.40
N HIS A 382 18.42 11.15 -5.46
CA HIS A 382 19.10 9.94 -5.96
C HIS A 382 19.55 10.05 -7.41
N LEU A 383 19.78 11.27 -7.92
CA LEU A 383 20.15 11.54 -9.32
C LEU A 383 21.27 10.65 -9.87
N SER A 384 22.25 10.28 -9.03
CA SER A 384 23.39 9.43 -9.43
C SER A 384 23.00 8.00 -9.82
N TYR A 385 21.82 7.54 -9.42
CA TYR A 385 21.33 6.19 -9.69
C TYR A 385 20.31 6.15 -10.84
N ILE A 386 19.79 7.30 -11.27
CA ILE A 386 18.72 7.35 -12.26
C ILE A 386 19.24 6.90 -13.61
N ASP A 387 18.55 5.90 -14.18
CA ASP A 387 18.62 5.58 -15.59
C ASP A 387 17.53 6.39 -16.33
N PHE A 388 17.92 7.49 -16.96
CA PHE A 388 17.00 8.38 -17.68
C PHE A 388 16.40 7.75 -18.94
N GLU A 389 17.07 6.76 -19.54
CA GLU A 389 16.51 6.02 -20.67
C GLU A 389 15.36 5.12 -20.20
N ALA A 390 15.55 4.43 -19.08
CA ALA A 390 14.49 3.65 -18.45
C ALA A 390 13.36 4.53 -17.92
N LEU A 391 13.69 5.61 -17.21
CA LEU A 391 12.70 6.57 -16.69
C LEU A 391 11.84 7.17 -17.81
N GLY A 392 12.43 7.36 -19.00
CA GLY A 392 11.71 7.82 -20.20
C GLY A 392 10.47 6.98 -20.54
N ASN A 393 10.50 5.69 -20.18
CA ASN A 393 9.42 4.73 -20.45
C ASN A 393 8.49 4.49 -19.26
N ASN A 394 8.68 5.21 -18.14
CA ASN A 394 7.85 5.04 -16.97
C ASN A 394 6.54 5.81 -17.14
N LEU A 395 5.45 5.07 -17.21
CA LEU A 395 4.10 5.61 -17.32
C LEU A 395 3.42 5.80 -15.96
N TRP A 396 4.07 5.39 -14.87
CA TRP A 396 3.45 5.26 -13.55
C TRP A 396 3.87 6.36 -12.58
N CYS A 397 4.94 7.09 -12.86
CA CYS A 397 5.37 8.22 -12.04
C CYS A 397 4.80 9.55 -12.56
N GLU A 398 4.38 10.40 -11.63
CA GLU A 398 3.93 11.77 -11.90
C GLU A 398 5.11 12.75 -11.71
N LEU A 399 5.47 13.44 -12.80
CA LEU A 399 6.53 14.46 -12.80
C LEU A 399 5.94 15.81 -13.24
N SER A 400 6.40 16.88 -12.62
CA SER A 400 6.11 18.24 -13.05
C SER A 400 6.92 18.59 -14.30
N GLU A 401 6.36 19.52 -15.07
CA GLU A 401 7.03 20.15 -16.21
C GLU A 401 8.41 20.71 -15.81
N ALA A 402 8.52 21.37 -14.65
CA ALA A 402 9.78 21.94 -14.19
C ALA A 402 10.89 20.89 -13.99
N PHE A 403 10.53 19.68 -13.52
CA PHE A 403 11.49 18.59 -13.41
C PHE A 403 11.90 18.07 -14.79
N ILE A 404 10.93 17.87 -15.69
CA ILE A 404 11.16 17.42 -17.06
C ILE A 404 12.07 18.40 -17.79
N GLU A 405 11.75 19.71 -17.78
CA GLU A 405 12.57 20.75 -18.40
C GLU A 405 14.01 20.76 -17.88
N LYS A 406 14.18 20.73 -16.55
CA LYS A 406 15.49 20.73 -15.90
C LYS A 406 16.36 19.55 -16.34
N HIS A 407 15.75 18.39 -16.60
CA HIS A 407 16.46 17.15 -16.92
C HIS A 407 16.28 16.69 -18.37
N ILE A 408 15.67 17.51 -19.24
CA ILE A 408 15.27 17.08 -20.57
C ILE A 408 16.43 16.54 -21.39
N HIS A 409 17.62 17.12 -21.24
CA HIS A 409 18.83 16.71 -21.97
C HIS A 409 19.35 15.32 -21.62
N HIS A 410 18.88 14.70 -20.53
CA HIS A 410 19.32 13.37 -20.11
C HIS A 410 18.49 12.23 -20.73
N PHE A 411 17.29 12.51 -21.24
CA PHE A 411 16.45 11.51 -21.89
C PHE A 411 16.97 11.15 -23.29
N ASN A 412 16.63 9.93 -23.76
CA ASN A 412 16.97 9.46 -25.11
C ASN A 412 15.95 9.94 -26.14
N HIS A 413 16.23 11.07 -26.79
CA HIS A 413 15.34 11.70 -27.78
C HIS A 413 15.43 11.12 -29.20
N ASN A 414 16.14 9.99 -29.39
CA ASN A 414 16.16 9.31 -30.69
C ASN A 414 14.83 8.62 -31.01
N GLN A 415 14.02 8.39 -29.99
CA GLN A 415 12.68 7.83 -30.07
C GLN A 415 11.73 8.71 -29.26
N PRO A 416 10.41 8.56 -29.46
CA PRO A 416 9.44 9.16 -28.56
C PRO A 416 9.73 8.79 -27.11
N VAL A 417 9.54 9.73 -26.19
CA VAL A 417 9.81 9.55 -24.76
C VAL A 417 8.47 9.56 -24.02
N PRO A 418 7.88 8.38 -23.72
CA PRO A 418 6.54 8.24 -23.15
C PRO A 418 6.24 9.16 -21.97
N ILE A 419 7.14 9.25 -20.99
CA ILE A 419 6.93 10.08 -19.79
C ILE A 419 6.83 11.58 -20.12
N ILE A 420 7.56 12.05 -21.14
CA ILE A 420 7.50 13.45 -21.59
C ILE A 420 6.20 13.69 -22.32
N ILE A 421 5.77 12.76 -23.17
CA ILE A 421 4.52 12.89 -23.95
C ILE A 421 3.31 12.87 -23.03
N ARG A 422 3.31 12.00 -22.01
CA ARG A 422 2.26 11.93 -20.98
C ARG A 422 2.06 13.25 -20.24
N HIS A 423 3.13 14.03 -20.05
CA HIS A 423 3.12 15.32 -19.34
C HIS A 423 3.35 16.50 -20.29
N LEU A 424 3.08 16.33 -21.58
CA LEU A 424 3.37 17.33 -22.58
C LEU A 424 2.41 18.51 -22.46
N THR A 425 2.98 19.71 -22.36
CA THR A 425 2.26 20.98 -22.47
C THR A 425 2.63 21.68 -23.77
N GLU A 426 1.81 22.62 -24.22
CA GLU A 426 2.10 23.53 -25.31
C GLU A 426 3.42 24.27 -25.09
N GLU A 427 3.65 24.77 -23.87
CA GLU A 427 4.88 25.49 -23.52
C GLU A 427 6.10 24.59 -23.65
N LEU A 428 6.07 23.39 -23.07
CA LEU A 428 7.14 22.40 -23.17
C LEU A 428 7.41 21.99 -24.64
N TYR A 429 6.35 21.77 -25.42
CA TYR A 429 6.47 21.41 -26.83
C TYR A 429 7.12 22.54 -27.65
N LEU A 430 6.68 23.79 -27.47
CA LEU A 430 7.24 24.94 -28.18
C LEU A 430 8.72 25.17 -27.81
N ASN A 431 9.08 25.00 -26.55
CA ASN A 431 10.44 25.18 -26.06
C ASN A 431 11.42 24.11 -26.55
N TYR A 432 10.94 22.89 -26.82
CA TYR A 432 11.78 21.73 -27.14
C TYR A 432 11.32 20.92 -28.37
N ARG A 433 10.65 21.59 -29.33
CA ARG A 433 10.08 20.99 -30.56
C ARG A 433 11.09 20.18 -31.37
N ASP A 434 12.37 20.54 -31.32
CA ASP A 434 13.44 19.84 -32.02
C ASP A 434 13.77 18.46 -31.41
N LYS A 435 13.53 18.31 -30.10
CA LYS A 435 13.84 17.11 -29.32
C LYS A 435 12.66 16.17 -29.20
N ILE A 436 11.50 16.70 -28.88
CA ILE A 436 10.30 15.91 -28.57
C ILE A 436 9.79 15.28 -29.86
N LYS A 437 9.86 13.94 -29.94
CA LYS A 437 9.33 13.16 -31.06
C LYS A 437 7.91 12.72 -30.71
N VAL A 438 6.92 13.38 -31.31
CA VAL A 438 5.50 13.07 -31.14
C VAL A 438 4.76 13.36 -32.45
N ASP A 439 3.85 12.48 -32.83
CA ASP A 439 2.90 12.67 -33.92
C ASP A 439 1.47 12.59 -33.39
N SER A 440 0.47 12.85 -34.25
CA SER A 440 -0.93 12.89 -33.83
C SER A 440 -1.45 11.55 -33.32
N ASP A 441 -0.99 10.43 -33.91
CA ASP A 441 -1.42 9.09 -33.50
C ASP A 441 -0.88 8.77 -32.10
N LEU A 442 0.39 9.10 -31.85
CA LEU A 442 1.02 8.93 -30.55
C LEU A 442 0.42 9.87 -29.51
N LEU A 443 0.17 11.14 -29.85
CA LEU A 443 -0.48 12.08 -28.94
C LEU A 443 -1.86 11.57 -28.50
N TYR A 444 -2.63 10.97 -29.42
CA TYR A 444 -3.93 10.39 -29.11
C TYR A 444 -3.85 9.22 -28.12
N GLN A 445 -2.78 8.42 -28.16
CA GLN A 445 -2.56 7.34 -27.18
C GLN A 445 -2.45 7.87 -25.74
N TYR A 446 -1.97 9.11 -25.56
CA TYR A 446 -1.82 9.76 -24.25
C TYR A 446 -2.94 10.76 -23.93
N TYR A 447 -4.02 10.81 -24.74
CA TYR A 447 -5.13 11.76 -24.57
C TYR A 447 -5.69 11.81 -23.15
N GLY A 448 -5.89 10.64 -22.53
CA GLY A 448 -6.42 10.53 -21.17
C GLY A 448 -5.53 11.14 -20.10
N ALA A 449 -4.21 11.18 -20.32
CA ALA A 449 -3.25 11.74 -19.36
C ALA A 449 -3.00 13.24 -19.57
N ILE A 450 -2.99 13.69 -20.83
CA ILE A 450 -2.74 15.10 -21.20
C ILE A 450 -3.95 15.98 -20.89
N GLY A 451 -5.16 15.45 -21.07
CA GLY A 451 -6.41 16.18 -20.89
C GLY A 451 -6.86 16.94 -22.14
N ASN A 452 -8.18 17.14 -22.26
CA ASN A 452 -8.80 17.60 -23.50
C ASN A 452 -8.26 18.96 -24.00
N ASP A 453 -8.21 19.96 -23.11
CA ASP A 453 -7.84 21.33 -23.48
C ASP A 453 -6.40 21.41 -24.01
N GLU A 454 -5.49 20.66 -23.39
CA GLU A 454 -4.08 20.67 -23.75
C GLU A 454 -3.83 19.83 -25.01
N TYR A 455 -4.54 18.71 -25.15
CA TYR A 455 -4.53 17.89 -26.35
C TYR A 455 -4.97 18.66 -27.59
N GLU A 456 -6.06 19.44 -27.52
CA GLU A 456 -6.56 20.23 -28.65
C GLU A 456 -5.49 21.24 -29.13
N ARG A 457 -4.83 21.95 -28.20
CA ARG A 457 -3.75 22.88 -28.53
C ARG A 457 -2.55 22.20 -29.17
N LEU A 458 -2.11 21.07 -28.60
CA LEU A 458 -1.00 20.29 -29.15
C LEU A 458 -1.33 19.71 -30.53
N GLN A 459 -2.57 19.31 -30.76
CA GLN A 459 -3.03 18.80 -32.05
C GLN A 459 -2.99 19.89 -33.13
N GLU A 460 -3.41 21.11 -32.81
CA GLU A 460 -3.29 22.26 -33.71
C GLU A 460 -1.82 22.50 -34.09
N LEU A 461 -0.91 22.51 -33.11
CA LEU A 461 0.52 22.73 -33.33
C LEU A 461 1.22 21.61 -34.13
N LEU A 462 0.72 20.37 -34.05
CA LEU A 462 1.22 19.25 -34.84
C LEU A 462 0.69 19.25 -36.28
N SER A 463 -0.40 19.99 -36.53
CA SER A 463 -0.99 20.14 -37.87
C SER A 463 -0.35 21.26 -38.71
N GLU A 464 0.46 22.13 -38.07
CA GLU A 464 1.29 23.18 -38.68
C GLU A 464 2.72 22.71 -39.01
#